data_AF-A0AAV0TJR4-F1
#
_entry.id   AF-A0AAV0TJR4-F1
#
_cell.length_a   1.000
_cell.length_b   1.000
_cell.length_c   1.000
_cell.angle_alpha   90.00
_cell.angle_beta   90.00
_cell.angle_gamma   90.00
#
_symmetry.space_group_name_H-M   'P 1'
#
loop_
_entity.id
_entity.type
_entity.pdbx_description
1 polymer ?
#
loop_
_entity_poly.entity_id
_entity_poly.type
_entity_poly.pdbx_seq_one_letter_code
_entity_poly.pdbx_strand_id
1 'polypeptide(L)'
;MSLMSKGLWSAVSGEEALPATKEQQAHAVIVLSLANSQLMHVIGSETARAASGKLVMFHRTQDMANRLWLKEMFASLKYTASSISGHVMELEELVMKM
;
A
#
# COMPACT_ATOMS: atom_id res chain seq x y z
N MET A 1 -11.41 -3.20 7.79
CA MET A 1 -12.57 -3.87 8.41
C MET A 1 -13.87 -3.04 8.40
N SER A 2 -13.86 -1.73 8.15
CA SER A 2 -15.07 -0.87 8.18
C SER A 2 -16.02 -1.00 6.98
N LEU A 3 -15.50 -1.35 5.80
CA LEU A 3 -16.30 -1.49 4.58
C LEU A 3 -17.11 -2.79 4.54
N MET A 4 -16.52 -3.90 5.01
CA MET A 4 -17.22 -5.18 5.12
C MET A 4 -18.27 -5.18 6.22
N SER A 5 -17.98 -4.59 7.38
CA SER A 5 -18.97 -4.50 8.48
C SER A 5 -20.18 -3.63 8.13
N LYS A 6 -20.03 -2.68 7.21
CA LYS A 6 -21.11 -1.81 6.71
C LYS A 6 -21.80 -2.32 5.45
N GLY A 7 -21.40 -3.48 4.92
CA GLY A 7 -21.97 -4.03 3.68
C GLY A 7 -21.73 -3.15 2.44
N LEU A 8 -20.65 -2.34 2.46
CA LEU A 8 -20.30 -1.38 1.41
C LEU A 8 -19.24 -1.93 0.44
N TRP A 9 -18.82 -3.18 0.64
CA TRP A 9 -17.78 -3.83 -0.17
C TRP A 9 -18.20 -4.03 -1.63
N SER A 10 -19.51 -4.18 -1.89
CA SER A 10 -20.07 -4.27 -3.25
C SER A 10 -19.80 -3.02 -4.09
N ALA A 11 -19.60 -1.85 -3.48
CA ALA A 11 -19.21 -0.61 -4.18
C ALA A 11 -17.75 -0.63 -4.64
N VAL A 12 -16.92 -1.44 -3.98
CA VAL A 12 -15.49 -1.59 -4.29
C VAL A 12 -15.29 -2.75 -5.27
N SER A 13 -15.99 -3.87 -5.11
CA SER A 13 -15.94 -5.02 -6.02
C SER A 13 -16.62 -4.74 -7.37
N GLY A 14 -17.60 -3.82 -7.40
CA GLY A 14 -18.37 -3.44 -8.59
C GLY A 14 -19.26 -4.57 -9.11
N GLU A 15 -19.63 -5.52 -8.25
CA GLU A 15 -20.50 -6.65 -8.58
C GLU A 15 -21.97 -6.26 -8.70
N GLU A 16 -22.38 -5.12 -8.11
CA GLU A 16 -23.76 -4.61 -8.19
C GLU A 16 -23.78 -3.10 -8.38
N ALA A 17 -24.71 -2.63 -9.23
CA ALA A 17 -25.04 -1.22 -9.34
C ALA A 17 -25.72 -0.76 -8.04
N LEU A 18 -24.93 -0.21 -7.13
CA LEU A 18 -25.43 0.31 -5.87
C LEU A 18 -26.09 1.69 -6.07
N PRO A 19 -27.06 2.05 -5.21
CA PRO A 19 -27.57 3.42 -5.17
C PRO A 19 -26.43 4.41 -4.92
N ALA A 20 -26.45 5.55 -5.60
CA ALA A 20 -25.40 6.58 -5.55
C ALA A 20 -25.01 7.01 -4.12
N THR A 21 -25.95 6.96 -3.17
CA THR A 21 -25.72 7.24 -1.75
C THR A 21 -24.81 6.22 -1.06
N LYS A 22 -24.92 4.93 -1.39
CA LYS A 22 -24.03 3.88 -0.84
C LYS A 22 -22.64 3.96 -1.45
N GLU A 23 -22.53 4.33 -2.72
CA GLU A 23 -21.24 4.53 -3.38
C GLU A 23 -20.49 5.73 -2.79
N GLN A 24 -21.19 6.85 -2.56
CA GLN A 24 -20.63 8.02 -1.87
C GLN A 24 -20.22 7.71 -0.42
N GLN A 25 -21.01 6.91 0.32
CA GLN A 25 -20.63 6.45 1.65
C GLN A 25 -19.38 5.57 1.63
N ALA A 26 -19.27 4.63 0.68
CA ALA A 26 -18.09 3.79 0.52
C ALA A 26 -16.86 4.65 0.18
N HIS A 27 -17.01 5.61 -0.73
CA HIS A 27 -15.94 6.53 -1.11
C HIS A 27 -15.47 7.38 0.08
N ALA A 28 -16.39 7.97 0.84
CA ALA A 28 -16.07 8.75 2.03
C ALA A 28 -15.37 7.90 3.10
N VAL A 29 -15.83 6.66 3.34
CA VAL A 29 -15.20 5.75 4.29
C VAL A 29 -13.77 5.40 3.87
N ILE A 30 -13.51 5.20 2.58
CA ILE A 30 -12.15 4.98 2.06
C ILE A 30 -11.29 6.22 2.34
N VAL A 31 -11.70 7.39 1.85
CA VAL A 31 -10.94 8.64 1.96
C VAL A 31 -10.65 9.00 3.43
N LEU A 32 -11.63 8.90 4.32
CA LEU A 32 -11.47 9.21 5.75
C LEU A 32 -10.58 8.21 6.50
N SER A 33 -10.32 7.03 5.93
CA SER A 33 -9.46 6.01 6.54
C SER A 33 -8.00 6.08 6.09
N LEU A 34 -7.66 6.98 5.16
CA LEU A 34 -6.33 7.08 4.56
C LEU A 34 -5.44 8.09 5.27
N ALA A 35 -4.14 7.80 5.30
CA ALA A 35 -3.13 8.77 5.71
C ALA A 35 -2.93 9.85 4.63
N ASN A 36 -2.43 11.02 5.02
CA ASN A 36 -2.20 12.16 4.11
C ASN A 36 -1.35 11.80 2.88
N SER A 37 -0.35 10.92 3.04
CA SER A 37 0.48 10.43 1.95
C SER A 37 -0.31 9.63 0.90
N GLN A 38 -1.31 8.86 1.31
CA GLN A 38 -2.17 8.08 0.41
C GLN A 38 -3.28 8.94 -0.19
N LEU A 39 -3.78 9.93 0.56
CA LEU A 39 -4.83 10.87 0.14
C LEU A 39 -4.43 11.64 -1.13
N MET A 40 -3.18 12.07 -1.25
CA MET A 40 -2.68 12.78 -2.44
C MET A 40 -2.86 11.98 -3.74
N HIS A 41 -2.80 10.65 -3.66
CA HIS A 41 -2.96 9.77 -4.83
C HIS A 41 -4.41 9.42 -5.12
N VAL A 42 -5.30 9.57 -4.12
CA VAL A 42 -6.70 9.13 -4.18
C VAL A 42 -7.68 10.30 -4.40
N ILE A 43 -7.32 11.54 -4.07
CA ILE A 43 -8.19 12.73 -4.05
C ILE A 43 -8.93 13.02 -5.36
N GLY A 44 -8.32 12.71 -6.52
CA GLY A 44 -8.94 12.88 -7.84
C GLY A 44 -9.78 11.68 -8.29
N SER A 45 -10.35 10.90 -7.36
CA SER A 45 -11.17 9.74 -7.69
C SER A 45 -12.62 10.04 -7.34
N GLU A 46 -13.51 9.83 -8.29
CA GLU A 46 -14.94 10.13 -8.11
C GLU A 46 -15.72 8.92 -7.56
N THR A 47 -15.16 7.71 -7.71
CA THR A 47 -15.80 6.46 -7.30
C THR A 47 -14.96 5.71 -6.26
N ALA A 48 -15.63 4.97 -5.38
CA ALA A 48 -15.00 4.11 -4.38
C ALA A 48 -14.06 3.07 -5.03
N ARG A 49 -14.45 2.53 -6.20
CA ARG A 49 -13.64 1.60 -6.99
C ARG A 49 -12.36 2.26 -7.52
N ALA A 50 -12.46 3.46 -8.09
CA ALA A 50 -11.29 4.17 -8.59
C ALA A 50 -10.32 4.53 -7.46
N ALA A 51 -10.85 4.98 -6.32
CA ALA A 51 -10.08 5.25 -5.11
C ALA A 51 -9.33 4.01 -4.61
N SER A 52 -10.04 2.88 -4.47
CA SER A 52 -9.45 1.61 -4.06
C SER A 52 -8.42 1.08 -5.07
N GLY A 53 -8.68 1.21 -6.37
CA GLY A 53 -7.76 0.78 -7.43
C GLY A 53 -6.45 1.56 -7.41
N LYS A 54 -6.52 2.90 -7.27
CA LYS A 54 -5.32 3.75 -7.12
C LYS A 54 -4.53 3.41 -5.86
N LEU A 55 -5.22 3.13 -4.75
CA LEU A 55 -4.58 2.73 -3.50
C LEU A 55 -3.83 1.39 -3.63
N VAL A 56 -4.45 0.38 -4.28
CA VAL A 56 -3.79 -0.90 -4.56
C VAL A 56 -2.55 -0.70 -5.44
N MET A 57 -2.65 0.13 -6.48
CA MET A 57 -1.51 0.45 -7.34
C MET A 57 -0.40 1.18 -6.60
N PHE A 58 -0.74 2.11 -5.70
CA PHE A 58 0.21 2.80 -4.84
C PHE A 58 0.97 1.83 -3.95
N HIS A 59 0.26 0.95 -3.23
CA HIS A 59 0.89 -0.07 -2.39
C HIS A 59 1.76 -1.04 -3.18
N ARG A 60 1.30 -1.48 -4.36
CA ARG A 60 2.09 -2.34 -5.24
C ARG A 60 3.35 -1.66 -5.75
N THR A 61 3.27 -0.38 -6.08
CA THR A 61 4.42 0.41 -6.53
C THR A 61 5.42 0.60 -5.38
N GLN A 62 4.94 0.86 -4.16
CA GLN A 62 5.77 0.97 -2.97
C GLN A 62 6.48 -0.36 -2.66
N ASP A 63 5.76 -1.49 -2.72
CA ASP A 63 6.34 -2.83 -2.57
C ASP A 63 7.43 -3.10 -3.63
N MET A 64 7.16 -2.76 -4.89
CA MET A 64 8.14 -2.92 -5.97
C MET A 64 9.37 -2.01 -5.79
N ALA A 65 9.19 -0.75 -5.39
CA ALA A 65 10.28 0.17 -5.11
C ALA A 65 11.15 -0.34 -3.95
N ASN A 66 10.52 -0.78 -2.86
CA ASN A 66 11.20 -1.40 -1.72
C ASN A 66 11.99 -2.65 -2.15
N ARG A 67 11.39 -3.51 -2.97
CA ARG A 67 12.05 -4.73 -3.46
C ARG A 67 13.23 -4.42 -4.38
N LEU A 68 13.12 -3.41 -5.25
CA LEU A 68 14.22 -2.97 -6.11
C LEU A 68 15.36 -2.36 -5.29
N TRP A 69 15.01 -1.50 -4.32
CA TRP A 69 15.98 -0.92 -3.41
C TRP A 69 16.71 -2.00 -2.59
N LEU A 70 15.98 -2.99 -2.04
CA LEU A 70 16.62 -4.12 -1.36
C LEU A 70 17.59 -4.84 -2.28
N LYS A 71 17.19 -5.17 -3.51
CA LYS A 71 18.08 -5.84 -4.47
C LYS A 71 19.35 -5.03 -4.75
N GLU A 72 19.23 -3.72 -4.88
CA GLU A 72 20.38 -2.83 -5.06
C GLU A 72 21.28 -2.82 -3.83
N MET A 73 20.70 -2.73 -2.63
CA MET A 73 21.43 -2.78 -1.37
C MET A 73 22.13 -4.13 -1.17
N PHE A 74 21.47 -5.26 -1.47
CA PHE A 74 22.10 -6.59 -1.47
C PHE A 74 23.22 -6.71 -2.50
N ALA A 75 23.04 -6.17 -3.70
CA ALA A 75 24.06 -6.23 -4.76
C ALA A 75 25.27 -5.32 -4.49
N SER A 76 25.06 -4.24 -3.72
CA SER A 76 26.11 -3.31 -3.31
C SER A 76 26.78 -3.69 -1.98
N LEU A 77 26.16 -4.58 -1.21
CA LEU A 77 26.70 -5.09 0.05
C LEU A 77 27.99 -5.88 -0.23
N LYS A 78 29.12 -5.28 0.12
CA LYS A 78 30.43 -5.95 0.05
C LYS A 78 30.75 -6.57 1.40
N TYR A 79 31.45 -7.69 1.37
CA TYR A 79 32.02 -8.27 2.58
C TYR A 79 33.17 -7.39 3.08
N THR A 80 32.83 -6.37 3.87
CA THR A 80 33.78 -5.43 4.49
C THR A 80 33.90 -5.61 6.00
N ALA A 81 33.04 -6.45 6.60
CA ALA A 81 33.06 -6.73 8.02
C ALA A 81 34.25 -7.62 8.40
N SER A 82 34.80 -7.42 9.61
CA SER A 82 35.91 -8.20 10.16
C SER A 82 35.53 -9.65 10.49
N SER A 83 34.24 -10.00 10.42
CA SER A 83 33.72 -11.35 10.62
C SER A 83 32.40 -11.58 9.86
N ILE A 84 32.11 -12.85 9.55
CA ILE A 84 30.87 -13.28 8.90
C ILE A 84 29.64 -12.92 9.74
N SER A 85 29.75 -13.02 11.08
CA SER A 85 28.66 -12.64 11.98
C SER A 85 28.30 -11.16 11.87
N GLY A 86 29.29 -10.27 11.74
CA GLY A 86 29.04 -8.84 11.56
C GLY A 86 28.35 -8.53 10.23
N HIS A 87 28.76 -9.22 9.16
CA HIS A 87 28.14 -9.08 7.85
C HIS A 87 26.67 -9.56 7.83
N VAL A 88 26.36 -10.65 8.54
CA VAL A 88 24.99 -11.16 8.67
C VAL A 88 24.12 -10.21 9.49
N MET A 89 24.65 -9.59 10.55
CA MET A 89 23.90 -8.60 11.33
C MET A 89 23.56 -7.34 10.50
N GLU A 90 24.50 -6.82 9.70
CA GLU A 90 24.24 -5.69 8.80
C GLU A 90 23.12 -6.02 7.79
N LEU A 91 23.06 -7.28 7.35
CA LEU A 91 22.03 -7.79 6.46
C LEU A 91 20.65 -7.85 7.13
N GLU A 92 20.60 -8.37 8.35
CA GLU A 92 19.36 -8.46 9.13
C GLU A 92 18.82 -7.07 9.46
N GLU A 93 19.69 -6.12 9.83
CA GLU A 93 19.29 -4.75 10.12
C GLU A 93 18.74 -4.03 8.87
N LEU A 94 19.32 -4.29 7.68
CA LEU A 94 18.83 -3.76 6.42
C LEU A 94 17.41 -4.25 6.09
N VAL A 95 17.11 -5.51 6.37
CA VAL A 95 15.77 -6.09 6.16
C VAL A 95 14.77 -5.57 7.21
N MET A 96 15.22 -5.35 8.44
CA MET A 96 14.38 -4.86 9.55
C MET A 96 14.05 -3.36 9.48
N LYS A 97 14.78 -2.56 8.70
CA LYS A 97 14.53 -1.11 8.52
C LYS A 97 13.37 -0.77 7.57
N MET A 98 12.73 -1.77 6.97
CA MET A 98 11.54 -1.63 6.13
C MET A 98 10.24 -1.75 6.91
#